data_AF-A0A916BW39-F1
#
_entry.id   AF-A0A916BW39-F1
#
_cell.length_a   1.000
_cell.length_b   1.000
_cell.length_c   1.000
_cell.angle_alpha   90.00
_cell.angle_beta   90.00
_cell.angle_gamma   90.00
#
_symmetry.space_group_name_H-M   'P 1'
#
loop_
_entity.id
_entity.type
_entity.pdbx_description
1 polymer ?
#
loop_
_entity_poly.entity_id
_entity_poly.type
_entity_poly.pdbx_seq_one_letter_code
_entity_poly.pdbx_strand_id
1 'polypeptide(L)'
;MNILEAPVYSQRDPLWVKNHYGLPRAATSSTIGAYGCAITCIAQKLTLLGFTTTPLEVQARMAANQGFKRGGSSNFVDWPRIPLLFPQLKYLGRHDLGSAPAPKRIMDAINLRVQLNDPPIIYVDAERYKGGLQQHFVLAVSIAQSGTLIIANPWNGMVQDLRPYADTDAQAVRGLIALDLNIDRSKTI
;
A
#
# COMPACT_ATOMS: atom_id res chain seq x y z
N MET A 1 8.35 12.06 14.47
CA MET A 1 9.21 11.39 13.48
C MET A 1 8.86 11.97 12.12
N ASN A 2 9.83 12.53 11.40
CA ASN A 2 9.57 13.15 10.10
C ASN A 2 9.47 12.01 9.05
N ILE A 3 8.41 11.98 8.25
CA ILE A 3 8.15 10.92 7.26
C ILE A 3 9.28 10.82 6.21
N LEU A 4 10.12 11.85 6.10
CA LEU A 4 11.26 11.92 5.19
C LEU A 4 12.51 11.14 5.65
N GLU A 5 12.53 10.57 6.86
CA GLU A 5 13.70 9.83 7.37
C GLU A 5 13.61 8.30 7.24
N ALA A 6 12.41 7.76 6.98
CA ALA A 6 12.24 6.32 6.80
C ALA A 6 12.61 5.90 5.35
N PRO A 7 13.21 4.72 5.16
CA PRO A 7 13.52 4.22 3.84
C PRO A 7 12.24 3.99 3.01
N VAL A 8 12.28 4.43 1.76
CA VAL A 8 11.24 4.21 0.76
C VAL A 8 11.64 2.97 -0.03
N TYR A 9 10.77 1.96 -0.05
CA TYR A 9 11.09 0.67 -0.65
C TYR A 9 10.57 0.57 -2.08
N SER A 10 11.39 -0.02 -2.94
CA SER A 10 10.97 -0.44 -4.28
C SER A 10 10.72 -1.95 -4.29
N GLN A 11 9.57 -2.40 -4.76
CA GLN A 11 9.31 -3.81 -5.06
C GLN A 11 10.29 -4.37 -6.11
N ARG A 12 10.92 -3.48 -6.90
CA ARG A 12 11.90 -3.82 -7.94
C ARG A 12 13.35 -3.70 -7.46
N ASP A 13 13.58 -3.54 -6.16
CA ASP A 13 14.91 -3.57 -5.58
C ASP A 13 15.62 -4.91 -5.88
N PRO A 14 16.88 -4.89 -6.35
CA PRO A 14 17.65 -6.10 -6.64
C PRO A 14 17.71 -7.13 -5.51
N LEU A 15 17.61 -6.70 -4.24
CA LEU A 15 17.65 -7.58 -3.08
C LEU A 15 16.48 -8.56 -3.00
N TRP A 16 15.32 -8.21 -3.58
CA TRP A 16 14.11 -9.04 -3.47
C TRP A 16 13.27 -9.14 -4.74
N VAL A 17 13.60 -8.41 -5.81
CA VAL A 17 12.83 -8.38 -7.07
C VAL A 17 12.56 -9.79 -7.63
N LYS A 18 13.49 -10.74 -7.45
CA LYS A 18 13.36 -12.12 -7.94
C LYS A 18 12.70 -13.09 -6.95
N ASN A 19 12.41 -12.65 -5.72
CA ASN A 19 11.85 -13.54 -4.71
C ASN A 19 10.42 -13.93 -5.09
N HIS A 20 10.21 -15.22 -5.27
CA HIS A 20 8.90 -15.80 -5.59
C HIS A 20 8.03 -15.90 -4.32
N TYR A 21 6.72 -15.76 -4.48
CA TYR A 21 5.79 -15.81 -3.35
C TYR A 21 5.70 -17.17 -2.65
N GLY A 22 6.18 -18.23 -3.31
CA GLY A 22 6.25 -19.59 -2.75
C GLY A 22 4.88 -20.24 -2.50
N LEU A 23 3.82 -19.69 -3.08
CA LEU A 23 2.45 -20.18 -2.86
C LEU A 23 2.14 -21.34 -3.81
N PRO A 24 1.49 -22.43 -3.36
CA PRO A 24 1.29 -23.64 -4.15
C PRO A 24 0.61 -23.47 -5.51
N ARG A 25 -0.12 -22.36 -5.72
CA ARG A 25 -0.85 -22.08 -6.96
C ARG A 25 -0.38 -20.82 -7.68
N ALA A 26 0.62 -20.11 -7.14
CA ALA A 26 1.13 -18.91 -7.78
C ALA A 26 1.89 -19.28 -9.06
N ALA A 27 1.69 -18.49 -10.12
CA ALA A 27 2.47 -18.64 -11.36
C ALA A 27 3.95 -18.41 -11.07
N THR A 28 4.86 -19.02 -11.82
CA THR A 28 6.33 -18.88 -11.64
C THR A 28 6.81 -17.43 -11.76
N SER A 29 6.08 -16.58 -12.46
CA SER A 29 6.32 -15.13 -12.57
C SER A 29 5.89 -14.34 -11.32
N SER A 30 5.26 -14.98 -10.33
CA SER A 30 4.72 -14.38 -9.12
C SER A 30 5.83 -14.03 -8.13
N THR A 31 6.58 -13.00 -8.48
CA THR A 31 7.70 -12.46 -7.72
C THR A 31 7.31 -11.13 -7.07
N ILE A 32 8.06 -10.70 -6.06
CA ILE A 32 7.92 -9.37 -5.46
C ILE A 32 8.10 -8.29 -6.54
N GLY A 33 9.05 -8.47 -7.47
CA GLY A 33 9.25 -7.56 -8.59
C GLY A 33 8.02 -7.35 -9.46
N ALA A 34 7.29 -8.42 -9.76
CA ALA A 34 6.13 -8.39 -10.64
C ALA A 34 4.84 -7.96 -9.94
N TYR A 35 4.61 -8.38 -8.68
CA TYR A 35 3.30 -8.23 -8.01
C TYR A 35 3.38 -7.67 -6.58
N GLY A 36 4.55 -7.16 -6.16
CA GLY A 36 4.85 -6.77 -4.79
C GLY A 36 4.34 -5.42 -4.31
N CYS A 37 3.53 -4.68 -5.10
CA CYS A 37 3.14 -3.31 -4.75
C CYS A 37 2.44 -3.22 -3.39
N ALA A 38 1.51 -4.14 -3.10
CA ALA A 38 0.78 -4.17 -1.83
C ALA A 38 1.68 -4.49 -0.63
N ILE A 39 2.51 -5.53 -0.71
CA ILE A 39 3.40 -5.94 0.40
C ILE A 39 4.49 -4.91 0.65
N THR A 40 4.95 -4.22 -0.39
CA THR A 40 5.91 -3.12 -0.28
C THR A 40 5.27 -1.94 0.42
N CYS A 41 4.01 -1.60 0.10
CA CYS A 41 3.27 -0.58 0.85
C CYS A 41 3.07 -0.94 2.33
N ILE A 42 2.79 -2.21 2.65
CA ILE A 42 2.70 -2.68 4.04
C ILE A 42 4.05 -2.50 4.76
N ALA A 43 5.16 -2.92 4.14
CA ALA A 43 6.50 -2.78 4.70
C ALA A 43 6.88 -1.31 4.95
N GLN A 44 6.62 -0.44 3.98
CA GLN A 44 6.85 1.00 4.09
C GLN A 44 6.02 1.61 5.22
N LYS A 45 4.71 1.31 5.28
CA LYS A 45 3.82 1.80 6.33
C LYS A 45 4.31 1.38 7.72
N LEU A 46 4.64 0.11 7.91
CA LEU A 46 5.16 -0.41 9.17
C LEU A 46 6.44 0.30 9.59
N THR A 47 7.38 0.45 8.65
CA THR A 47 8.66 1.11 8.90
C THR A 47 8.46 2.59 9.28
N LEU A 48 7.56 3.31 8.59
CA LEU A 48 7.19 4.69 8.91
C LEU A 48 6.54 4.83 10.30
N LEU A 49 5.83 3.79 10.75
CA LEU A 49 5.22 3.73 12.07
C LEU A 49 6.21 3.28 13.17
N GLY A 50 7.50 3.12 12.84
CA GLY A 50 8.56 2.71 13.77
C GLY A 50 8.75 1.20 13.90
N PHE A 51 8.05 0.39 13.12
CA PHE A 51 8.20 -1.07 13.08
C PHE A 51 9.03 -1.46 11.86
N THR A 52 10.35 -1.33 11.97
CA THR A 52 11.29 -1.61 10.88
C THR A 52 11.08 -3.00 10.30
N THR A 53 10.82 -3.06 9.00
CA THR A 53 10.73 -4.31 8.23
C THR A 53 11.00 -4.07 6.74
N THR A 54 11.16 -5.12 5.94
CA THR A 54 11.37 -5.04 4.49
C THR A 54 10.25 -5.71 3.69
N PRO A 55 10.10 -5.43 2.38
CA PRO A 55 9.15 -6.15 1.53
C PRO A 55 9.37 -7.67 1.54
N LEU A 56 10.63 -8.11 1.62
CA LEU A 56 11.00 -9.52 1.71
C LEU A 56 10.49 -10.17 3.00
N GLU A 57 10.67 -9.52 4.14
CA GLU A 57 10.18 -10.01 5.44
C GLU A 57 8.66 -10.04 5.51
N VAL A 58 7.99 -9.01 4.99
CA VAL A 58 6.52 -8.99 4.90
C VAL A 58 6.04 -10.15 4.03
N GLN A 59 6.64 -10.36 2.86
CA GLN A 59 6.30 -11.48 1.99
C GLN A 59 6.47 -12.83 2.71
N ALA A 60 7.62 -13.05 3.35
CA ALA A 60 7.92 -14.30 4.04
C ALA A 60 6.94 -14.55 5.19
N ARG A 61 6.65 -13.53 6.01
CA ARG A 61 5.67 -13.63 7.09
C ARG A 61 4.27 -13.95 6.55
N MET A 62 3.86 -13.30 5.47
CA MET A 62 2.57 -13.55 4.83
C MET A 62 2.48 -14.96 4.24
N ALA A 63 3.54 -15.46 3.60
CA ALA A 63 3.57 -16.82 3.05
C ALA A 63 3.45 -17.86 4.16
N ALA A 64 4.20 -17.70 5.26
CA ALA A 64 4.19 -18.62 6.40
C ALA A 64 2.85 -18.62 7.16
N ASN A 65 2.15 -17.49 7.21
CA ASN A 65 0.95 -17.31 8.04
C ASN A 65 -0.35 -17.16 7.24
N GLN A 66 -0.37 -17.63 6.00
CA GLN A 66 -1.56 -17.63 5.15
C GLN A 66 -2.14 -16.22 4.90
N GLY A 67 -1.28 -15.20 4.85
CA GLY A 67 -1.66 -13.80 4.63
C GLY A 67 -2.11 -13.48 3.19
N PHE A 68 -2.07 -14.46 2.29
CA PHE A 68 -2.55 -14.33 0.92
C PHE A 68 -3.85 -15.09 0.72
N LYS A 69 -4.71 -14.60 -0.19
CA LYS A 69 -6.01 -15.22 -0.47
C LYS A 69 -5.85 -16.67 -0.90
N ARG A 70 -6.76 -17.53 -0.46
CA ARG A 70 -6.84 -18.94 -0.86
C ARG A 70 -7.79 -19.09 -2.05
N GLY A 71 -7.29 -18.95 -3.29
CA GLY A 71 -8.11 -19.17 -4.50
C GLY A 71 -7.50 -18.59 -5.78
N GLY A 72 -7.29 -19.44 -6.80
CA GLY A 72 -6.68 -19.06 -8.07
C GLY A 72 -5.14 -19.03 -8.06
N SER A 73 -4.53 -18.18 -8.91
CA SER A 73 -3.09 -17.95 -9.04
C SER A 73 -2.50 -17.08 -7.90
N SER A 74 -3.02 -17.26 -6.69
CA SER A 74 -3.07 -16.25 -5.64
C SER A 74 -1.69 -15.76 -5.19
N ASN A 75 -1.47 -14.45 -5.32
CA ASN A 75 -0.51 -13.63 -4.59
C ASN A 75 -1.18 -12.36 -4.02
N PHE A 76 -2.51 -12.31 -4.10
CA PHE A 76 -3.31 -11.21 -3.57
C PHE A 76 -3.31 -11.23 -2.05
N VAL A 77 -3.07 -10.06 -1.46
CA VAL A 77 -3.16 -9.85 -0.01
C VAL A 77 -4.56 -10.17 0.49
N ASP A 78 -4.63 -10.97 1.55
CA ASP A 78 -5.84 -11.18 2.34
C ASP A 78 -5.91 -10.12 3.46
N TRP A 79 -6.45 -8.94 3.12
CA TRP A 79 -6.42 -7.76 3.98
C TRP A 79 -6.97 -7.98 5.41
N PRO A 80 -8.11 -8.68 5.61
CA PRO A 80 -8.61 -9.02 6.95
C PRO A 80 -7.62 -9.81 7.81
N ARG A 81 -6.66 -10.54 7.22
CA ARG A 81 -5.66 -11.29 7.98
C ARG A 81 -4.46 -10.43 8.40
N ILE A 82 -4.23 -9.28 7.77
CA ILE A 82 -3.05 -8.44 8.04
C ILE A 82 -2.90 -8.10 9.53
N PRO A 83 -3.96 -7.74 10.29
CA PRO A 83 -3.86 -7.52 11.74
C PRO A 83 -3.37 -8.74 12.54
N LEU A 84 -3.61 -9.98 12.06
CA LEU A 84 -3.12 -11.18 12.73
C LEU A 84 -1.60 -11.36 12.57
N LEU A 85 -1.04 -10.85 11.46
CA LEU A 85 0.39 -10.93 11.13
C LEU A 85 1.18 -9.71 11.65
N PHE A 86 0.48 -8.58 11.76
CA PHE A 86 1.00 -7.30 12.21
C PHE A 86 0.00 -6.67 13.18
N PRO A 87 -0.01 -7.09 14.47
CA PRO A 87 -0.99 -6.66 15.48
C PRO A 87 -1.01 -5.16 15.78
N GLN A 88 0.06 -4.45 15.39
CA GLN A 88 0.14 -2.99 15.42
C GLN A 88 -0.77 -2.32 14.38
N LEU A 89 -1.39 -3.06 13.46
CA LEU A 89 -2.33 -2.55 12.46
C LEU A 89 -3.74 -3.10 12.71
N LYS A 90 -4.75 -2.28 12.42
CA LYS A 90 -6.17 -2.67 12.41
C LYS A 90 -6.74 -2.49 11.01
N TYR A 91 -7.50 -3.47 10.54
CA TYR A 91 -8.15 -3.41 9.24
C TYR A 91 -9.60 -2.97 9.40
N LEU A 92 -9.93 -1.80 8.86
CA LEU A 92 -11.27 -1.21 8.92
C LEU A 92 -12.07 -1.42 7.64
N GLY A 93 -11.42 -1.87 6.56
CA GLY A 93 -12.10 -2.21 5.32
C GLY A 93 -11.30 -1.90 4.06
N ARG A 94 -11.83 -2.38 2.94
CA ARG A 94 -11.40 -2.06 1.58
C ARG A 94 -12.57 -1.34 0.91
N HIS A 95 -12.28 -0.18 0.31
CA HIS A 95 -13.25 0.65 -0.37
C HIS A 95 -12.90 0.73 -1.85
N ASP A 96 -13.59 -0.07 -2.67
CA ASP A 96 -13.44 -0.05 -4.12
C ASP A 96 -14.35 1.00 -4.78
N LEU A 97 -13.78 1.87 -5.63
CA LEU A 97 -14.47 3.07 -6.15
C LEU A 97 -14.85 2.98 -7.65
N GLY A 98 -14.37 1.97 -8.36
CA GLY A 98 -14.59 1.82 -9.79
C GLY A 98 -13.94 2.95 -10.62
N SER A 99 -14.62 3.40 -11.68
CA SER A 99 -14.10 4.42 -12.61
C SER A 99 -14.48 5.85 -12.24
N ALA A 100 -15.42 6.05 -11.32
CA ALA A 100 -15.82 7.38 -10.87
C ALA A 100 -14.71 8.04 -10.03
N PRO A 101 -14.61 9.38 -10.00
CA PRO A 101 -13.76 10.06 -9.04
C PRO A 101 -14.10 9.68 -7.60
N ALA A 102 -13.09 9.57 -6.75
CA ALA A 102 -13.24 9.28 -5.35
C ALA A 102 -14.15 10.32 -4.67
N PRO A 103 -15.19 9.89 -3.95
CA PRO A 103 -16.11 10.80 -3.31
C PRO A 103 -15.39 11.55 -2.19
N LYS A 104 -15.83 12.79 -1.90
CA LYS A 104 -15.20 13.68 -0.91
C LYS A 104 -14.90 12.98 0.43
N ARG A 105 -15.83 12.18 0.95
CA ARG A 105 -15.66 11.44 2.21
C ARG A 105 -14.42 10.50 2.22
N ILE A 106 -14.07 9.91 1.08
CA ILE A 106 -12.91 9.03 0.95
C ILE A 106 -11.64 9.88 0.87
N MET A 107 -11.67 10.98 0.12
CA MET A 107 -10.55 11.93 0.07
C MET A 107 -10.27 12.55 1.45
N ASP A 108 -11.30 12.97 2.17
CA ASP A 108 -11.18 13.47 3.55
C ASP A 108 -10.58 12.41 4.48
N ALA A 109 -11.01 11.14 4.34
CA ALA A 109 -10.50 10.02 5.12
C ALA A 109 -9.02 9.69 4.81
N ILE A 110 -8.58 9.88 3.57
CA ILE A 110 -7.17 9.75 3.17
C ILE A 110 -6.35 10.90 3.76
N ASN A 111 -6.80 12.14 3.56
CA ASN A 111 -6.10 13.33 4.03
C ASN A 111 -5.94 13.34 5.54
N LEU A 112 -6.98 12.97 6.29
CA LEU A 112 -6.93 12.87 7.74
C LEU A 112 -5.86 11.86 8.19
N ARG A 113 -5.78 10.69 7.55
CA ARG A 113 -4.77 9.67 7.88
C ARG A 113 -3.35 10.15 7.61
N VAL A 114 -3.15 10.85 6.50
CA VAL A 114 -1.86 11.47 6.19
C VAL A 114 -1.49 12.52 7.24
N GLN A 115 -2.42 13.42 7.60
CA GLN A 115 -2.21 14.45 8.62
C GLN A 115 -1.94 13.87 10.02
N LEU A 116 -2.55 12.72 10.32
CA LEU A 116 -2.30 11.99 11.55
C LEU A 116 -1.01 11.16 11.50
N ASN A 117 -0.14 11.25 10.49
CA ASN A 117 1.04 10.37 10.36
C ASN A 117 0.67 8.88 10.48
N ASP A 118 -0.46 8.48 9.88
CA ASP A 118 -0.91 7.09 9.74
C ASP A 118 -1.18 6.81 8.25
N PRO A 119 -0.13 6.81 7.42
CA PRO A 119 -0.28 6.92 5.96
C PRO A 119 -1.15 5.79 5.40
N PRO A 120 -2.23 6.11 4.63
CA PRO A 120 -3.11 5.11 4.08
C PRO A 120 -2.51 4.44 2.84
N ILE A 121 -2.84 3.17 2.66
CA ILE A 121 -2.58 2.45 1.41
C ILE A 121 -3.77 2.72 0.48
N ILE A 122 -3.50 3.30 -0.67
CA ILE A 122 -4.49 3.48 -1.74
C ILE A 122 -4.09 2.62 -2.94
N TYR A 123 -5.00 2.44 -3.88
CA TYR A 123 -4.61 1.94 -5.20
C TYR A 123 -5.17 2.81 -6.32
N VAL A 124 -4.44 2.82 -7.41
CA VAL A 124 -4.66 3.62 -8.61
C VAL A 124 -4.79 2.71 -9.82
N ASP A 125 -5.20 3.28 -10.95
CA ASP A 125 -5.04 2.64 -12.25
C ASP A 125 -3.68 3.03 -12.83
N ALA A 126 -2.78 2.06 -12.96
CA ALA A 126 -1.44 2.31 -13.43
C ALA A 126 -1.32 2.64 -14.91
N GLU A 127 -2.25 2.14 -15.73
CA GLU A 127 -2.24 2.34 -17.17
C GLU A 127 -3.63 2.82 -17.60
N ARG A 128 -3.98 4.06 -17.25
CA ARG A 128 -5.32 4.66 -17.46
C ARG A 128 -5.87 4.63 -18.89
N TYR A 129 -5.03 4.35 -19.89
CA TYR A 129 -5.41 4.24 -21.30
C TYR A 129 -5.60 2.80 -21.78
N LYS A 130 -5.20 1.82 -20.96
CA LYS A 130 -5.41 0.40 -21.23
C LYS A 130 -6.78 0.01 -20.69
N GLY A 131 -7.47 -0.88 -21.41
CA GLY A 131 -8.77 -1.38 -20.97
C GLY A 131 -8.68 -2.13 -19.65
N GLY A 132 -9.58 -1.79 -18.71
CA GLY A 132 -9.69 -2.43 -17.41
C GLY A 132 -8.67 -1.93 -16.37
N LEU A 133 -9.03 -2.02 -15.09
CA LEU A 133 -8.22 -1.51 -13.98
C LEU A 133 -6.87 -2.24 -13.88
N GLN A 134 -5.77 -1.56 -14.20
CA GLN A 134 -4.42 -2.05 -13.90
C GLN A 134 -4.05 -1.65 -12.47
N GLN A 135 -4.61 -2.39 -11.50
CA GLN A 135 -4.52 -2.04 -10.07
C GLN A 135 -3.07 -1.98 -9.58
N HIS A 136 -2.65 -0.80 -9.10
CA HIS A 136 -1.35 -0.58 -8.47
C HIS A 136 -1.52 0.07 -7.09
N PHE A 137 -0.94 -0.55 -6.05
CA PHE A 137 -0.99 0.00 -4.70
C PHE A 137 0.14 1.00 -4.48
N VAL A 138 -0.17 2.10 -3.80
CA VAL A 138 0.78 3.14 -3.39
C VAL A 138 0.48 3.58 -1.96
N LEU A 139 1.47 4.11 -1.26
CA LEU A 139 1.31 4.64 0.11
C LEU A 139 1.25 6.15 0.06
N ALA A 140 0.15 6.77 0.50
CA ALA A 140 0.06 8.24 0.59
C ALA A 140 0.74 8.72 1.86
N VAL A 141 1.77 9.56 1.73
CA VAL A 141 2.72 9.87 2.81
C VAL A 141 2.70 11.34 3.24
N SER A 142 2.33 12.26 2.36
CA SER A 142 2.18 13.67 2.72
C SER A 142 1.22 14.39 1.76
N ILE A 143 0.91 15.65 2.06
CA ILE A 143 0.14 16.54 1.20
C ILE A 143 1.05 17.72 0.87
N ALA A 144 1.25 17.99 -0.42
CA ALA A 144 2.04 19.13 -0.89
C ALA A 144 1.33 20.45 -0.55
N GLN A 145 2.04 21.58 -0.61
CA GLN A 145 1.43 22.90 -0.41
C GLN A 145 0.29 23.19 -1.40
N SER A 146 0.34 22.61 -2.61
CA SER A 146 -0.73 22.68 -3.61
C SER A 146 -2.00 21.90 -3.24
N GLY A 147 -1.98 21.13 -2.16
CA GLY A 147 -3.04 20.20 -1.77
C GLY A 147 -2.95 18.82 -2.44
N THR A 148 -1.93 18.58 -3.26
CA THR A 148 -1.71 17.30 -3.96
C THR A 148 -1.19 16.23 -3.01
N LEU A 149 -1.72 15.01 -3.10
CA LEU A 149 -1.18 13.85 -2.41
C LEU A 149 0.20 13.48 -2.93
N ILE A 150 1.13 13.31 -1.99
CA ILE A 150 2.46 12.76 -2.22
C ILE A 150 2.43 11.29 -1.81
N ILE A 151 3.00 10.43 -2.66
CA ILE A 151 3.05 8.99 -2.46
C ILE A 151 4.49 8.47 -2.38
N ALA A 152 4.69 7.45 -1.56
CA ALA A 152 5.83 6.55 -1.65
C ALA A 152 5.47 5.40 -2.61
N ASN A 153 5.98 5.49 -3.84
CA ASN A 153 5.61 4.58 -4.92
C ASN A 153 6.44 3.29 -4.89
N PRO A 154 5.83 2.12 -4.64
CA PRO A 154 6.57 0.88 -4.52
C PRO A 154 7.15 0.38 -5.85
N TRP A 155 6.81 0.93 -7.01
CA TRP A 155 7.42 0.45 -8.25
C TRP A 155 8.87 0.88 -8.45
N ASN A 156 9.19 2.08 -8.00
CA ASN A 156 10.48 2.73 -8.24
C ASN A 156 11.15 3.20 -6.94
N GLY A 157 10.47 3.10 -5.79
CA GLY A 157 11.00 3.59 -4.51
C GLY A 157 11.09 5.11 -4.45
N MET A 158 10.27 5.83 -5.23
CA MET A 158 10.29 7.29 -5.27
C MET A 158 9.16 7.90 -4.44
N VAL A 159 9.46 9.03 -3.79
CA VAL A 159 8.45 9.94 -3.23
C VAL A 159 8.07 10.93 -4.32
N GLN A 160 6.80 10.94 -4.71
CA GLN A 160 6.34 11.72 -5.86
C GLN A 160 4.87 12.11 -5.75
N ASP A 161 4.43 13.05 -6.59
CA ASP A 161 3.02 13.38 -6.73
C ASP A 161 2.18 12.17 -7.19
N LEU A 162 0.91 12.14 -6.77
CA LEU A 162 -0.09 11.17 -7.23
C LEU A 162 -0.61 11.47 -8.65
N ARG A 163 -0.50 12.74 -9.10
CA ARG A 163 -1.04 13.22 -10.39
C ARG A 163 -0.54 12.52 -11.67
N PRO A 164 0.60 11.82 -11.73
CA PRO A 164 0.92 10.98 -12.89
C PRO A 164 -0.15 9.93 -13.22
N TYR A 165 -1.00 9.56 -12.25
CA TYR A 165 -2.08 8.58 -12.44
C TYR A 165 -3.42 9.18 -12.91
N ALA A 166 -3.67 10.48 -12.70
CA ALA A 166 -4.84 11.20 -13.21
C ALA A 166 -4.71 12.72 -13.03
N ASP A 167 -5.59 13.50 -13.66
CA ASP A 167 -5.50 14.96 -13.64
C ASP A 167 -5.77 15.57 -12.24
N THR A 168 -6.49 14.83 -11.38
CA THR A 168 -6.74 15.14 -9.97
C THR A 168 -6.56 13.93 -9.09
N ASP A 169 -6.26 14.13 -7.81
CA ASP A 169 -6.13 13.04 -6.83
C ASP A 169 -7.41 12.22 -6.70
N ALA A 170 -8.57 12.89 -6.74
CA ALA A 170 -9.87 12.21 -6.69
C ALA A 170 -10.06 11.27 -7.90
N GLN A 171 -9.60 11.66 -9.09
CA GLN A 171 -9.66 10.78 -10.27
C GLN A 171 -8.60 9.66 -10.20
N ALA A 172 -7.46 9.90 -9.55
CA ALA A 172 -6.37 8.93 -9.44
C ALA A 172 -6.72 7.80 -8.46
N VAL A 173 -7.34 8.13 -7.32
CA VAL A 173 -7.70 7.15 -6.29
C VAL A 173 -8.81 6.22 -6.81
N ARG A 174 -8.47 4.95 -6.99
CA ARG A 174 -9.40 3.87 -7.39
C ARG A 174 -9.87 3.03 -6.20
N GLY A 175 -9.18 3.15 -5.07
CA GLY A 175 -9.70 2.72 -3.78
C GLY A 175 -8.73 2.92 -2.63
N LEU A 176 -9.25 2.61 -1.45
CA LEU A 176 -8.59 2.79 -0.16
C LEU A 176 -8.58 1.45 0.57
N ILE A 177 -7.42 1.08 1.08
CA ILE A 177 -7.29 0.06 2.12
C ILE A 177 -7.16 0.80 3.46
N ALA A 178 -8.24 0.79 4.23
CA ALA A 178 -8.27 1.38 5.57
C ALA A 178 -7.58 0.42 6.54
N LEU A 179 -6.25 0.48 6.53
CA LEU A 179 -5.36 -0.26 7.41
C LEU A 179 -4.67 0.77 8.30
N ASP A 180 -5.13 0.90 9.53
CA ASP A 180 -4.76 2.01 10.44
C ASP A 180 -3.86 1.49 11.55
N LEU A 181 -3.13 2.38 12.22
CA LEU A 181 -2.39 2.04 13.43
C LEU A 181 -3.37 1.59 14.53
N ASN A 182 -3.06 0.47 15.18
CA ASN A 182 -3.82 -0.13 16.26
C ASN A 182 -3.23 0.24 17.63
N ILE A 183 -3.02 1.53 17.86
CA ILE A 183 -2.58 2.07 19.14
C ILE A 183 -3.44 3.29 19.48
N ASP A 184 -3.84 3.37 20.74
CA ASP A 184 -4.49 4.54 21.31
C ASP A 184 -3.47 5.67 21.50
N ARG A 185 -3.52 6.68 20.63
CA ARG A 185 -2.64 7.84 20.70
C ARG A 185 -2.91 8.75 21.89
N SER A 186 -4.01 8.54 22.63
CA SER A 186 -4.29 9.30 23.86
C SER A 186 -3.40 8.93 25.04
N LYS A 187 -2.60 7.86 24.92
CA LYS A 187 -1.71 7.35 25.99
C LYS A 187 -0.23 7.69 25.79
N THR A 188 0.12 8.52 24.80
CA THR A 188 1.51 8.81 24.44
C THR A 188 1.83 10.31 24.38
N ILE A 189 1.23 11.10 25.28
CA ILE A 189 1.64 12.48 25.58
C ILE A 189 1.95 12.56 27.07
#